data_AF-A0A075GCL9-F1
#
_entry.id   AF-A0A075GCL9-F1
#
_cell.length_a   1.000
_cell.length_b   1.000
_cell.length_c   1.000
_cell.angle_alpha   90.00
_cell.angle_beta   90.00
_cell.angle_gamma   90.00
#
_symmetry.space_group_name_H-M   'P 1'
#
loop_
_entity.id
_entity.type
_entity.pdbx_description
1 polymer ?
#
loop_
_entity_poly.entity_id
_entity_poly.type
_entity_poly.pdbx_seq_one_letter_code
_entity_poly.pdbx_strand_id
1 'polypeptide(L)'
;MYVSLAAVQVWGGFCLAAIGFAMHRTGPAFRRHPVGVPVAVLGLALILLHTKQPPEPELLLMETAMDAGPWLASAVLGITLVLSGAPTYSNRKPLPLFVGWVFVFSAWYLMLAIIPKLSMVEILSWVSSILGAVLAITVFALSVRFTERRTPTEPETEPLSEKERKYIGSVLRRHLEASDES
;
A
#
# COMPACT_ATOMS: atom_id res chain seq x y z
N MET A 1 -31.34 2.64 23.66
CA MET A 1 -30.36 1.89 22.85
C MET A 1 -29.08 1.81 23.68
N TYR A 2 -28.82 0.68 24.33
CA TYR A 2 -27.61 0.50 25.12
C TYR A 2 -26.47 0.18 24.15
N VAL A 3 -25.47 1.06 24.06
CA VAL A 3 -24.27 0.77 23.29
C VAL A 3 -23.47 -0.28 24.07
N SER A 4 -23.26 -1.45 23.45
CA SER A 4 -22.45 -2.51 24.05
C SER A 4 -21.00 -2.03 24.17
N LEU A 5 -20.36 -2.28 25.32
CA LEU A 5 -18.94 -1.97 25.54
C LEU A 5 -18.05 -2.62 24.46
N ALA A 6 -18.42 -3.83 24.00
CA ALA A 6 -17.72 -4.54 22.93
C ALA A 6 -17.85 -3.81 21.57
N ALA A 7 -19.01 -3.21 21.28
CA ALA A 7 -19.18 -2.44 20.04
C ALA A 7 -18.30 -1.17 20.07
N VAL A 8 -18.25 -0.47 21.21
CA VAL A 8 -17.36 0.70 21.38
C VAL A 8 -15.90 0.32 21.18
N GLN A 9 -15.50 -0.85 21.67
CA GLN A 9 -14.14 -1.37 21.51
C GLN A 9 -13.79 -1.60 20.03
N VAL A 10 -14.67 -2.25 19.26
CA VAL A 10 -14.46 -2.52 17.82
C VAL A 10 -14.31 -1.21 17.05
N TRP A 11 -15.24 -0.27 17.22
CA TRP A 11 -15.21 1.00 16.51
C TRP A 11 -14.04 1.89 16.95
N GLY A 12 -13.72 1.89 18.25
CA GLY A 12 -12.53 2.56 18.77
C GLY A 12 -11.24 1.99 18.20
N GLY A 13 -11.13 0.66 18.13
CA GLY A 13 -10.02 -0.04 17.50
C GLY A 13 -9.88 0.29 16.01
N PHE A 14 -11.00 0.35 15.27
CA PHE A 14 -11.03 0.73 13.86
C PHE A 14 -10.52 2.16 13.64
N CYS A 15 -11.02 3.13 14.42
CA CYS A 15 -10.56 4.51 14.38
C CYS A 15 -9.05 4.60 14.68
N LEU A 16 -8.58 3.85 15.67
CA LEU A 16 -7.18 3.88 16.09
C LEU A 16 -6.27 3.20 15.05
N ALA A 17 -6.73 2.14 14.39
CA ALA A 17 -6.05 1.54 13.25
C ALA A 17 -5.91 2.54 12.09
N ALA A 18 -7.00 3.23 11.74
CA ALA A 18 -7.00 4.26 10.70
C ALA A 18 -6.05 5.42 11.02
N ILE A 19 -6.03 5.89 12.28
CA ILE A 19 -5.09 6.91 12.74
C ILE A 19 -3.64 6.41 12.63
N GLY A 20 -3.36 5.17 13.03
CA GLY A 20 -2.02 4.58 12.89
C GLY A 20 -1.52 4.54 11.44
N PHE A 21 -2.40 4.13 10.50
CA PHE A 21 -2.09 4.16 9.07
C PHE A 21 -1.88 5.58 8.54
N ALA A 22 -2.71 6.54 8.95
CA ALA A 22 -2.56 7.94 8.59
C ALA A 22 -1.22 8.51 9.11
N MET A 23 -0.89 8.23 10.37
CA MET A 23 0.37 8.60 11.02
C MET A 23 1.60 8.00 10.32
N HIS A 24 1.48 6.80 9.75
CA HIS A 24 2.57 6.20 8.99
C HIS A 24 2.89 6.95 7.69
N ARG A 25 1.90 7.69 7.13
CA ARG A 25 2.08 8.50 5.91
C ARG A 25 2.30 9.99 6.20
N THR A 26 2.02 10.48 7.40
CA THR A 26 2.29 11.87 7.80
C THR A 26 3.71 12.03 8.34
N GLY A 27 4.57 12.66 7.55
CA GLY A 27 5.92 13.03 7.93
C GLY A 27 6.73 13.46 6.70
N PRO A 28 7.75 14.33 6.86
CA PRO A 28 8.66 14.65 5.77
C PRO A 28 9.27 13.36 5.21
N ALA A 29 9.49 13.31 3.89
CA ALA A 29 9.86 12.09 3.13
C ALA A 29 11.04 11.29 3.71
N PHE A 30 11.88 11.93 4.54
CA PHE A 30 13.10 11.37 5.12
C PHE A 30 13.00 11.00 6.61
N ARG A 31 11.89 11.31 7.31
CA ARG A 31 11.64 10.89 8.72
C ARG A 31 10.16 10.62 8.95
N ARG A 32 9.74 9.37 8.71
CA ARG A 32 8.40 8.90 9.10
C ARG A 32 8.34 8.72 10.62
N HIS A 33 7.23 9.09 11.24
CA HIS A 33 7.06 8.93 12.68
C HIS A 33 6.99 7.44 13.05
N PRO A 34 7.85 6.91 13.96
CA PRO A 34 7.94 5.48 14.22
C PRO A 34 6.71 4.91 14.94
N VAL A 35 5.87 5.76 15.53
CA VAL A 35 4.73 5.34 16.36
C VAL A 35 3.48 4.97 15.54
N GLY A 36 3.43 5.30 14.24
CA GLY A 36 2.26 4.98 13.41
C GLY A 36 1.97 3.48 13.32
N VAL A 37 3.02 2.65 13.21
CA VAL A 37 2.89 1.18 13.14
C VAL A 37 2.41 0.59 14.46
N PRO A 38 3.01 0.89 15.63
CA PRO A 38 2.50 0.45 16.93
C PRO A 38 1.03 0.83 17.16
N VAL A 39 0.64 2.05 16.79
CA VAL A 39 -0.76 2.51 16.90
C VAL A 39 -1.67 1.68 16.00
N ALA A 40 -1.29 1.45 14.75
CA ALA A 40 -2.10 0.62 13.84
C ALA A 40 -2.30 -0.80 14.39
N VAL A 41 -1.22 -1.41 14.92
CA VAL A 41 -1.27 -2.74 15.54
C VAL A 41 -2.15 -2.77 16.78
N LEU A 42 -2.08 -1.75 17.63
CA LEU A 42 -2.91 -1.64 18.82
C LEU A 42 -4.40 -1.52 18.45
N GLY A 43 -4.72 -0.73 17.41
CA GLY A 43 -6.09 -0.64 16.90
C GLY A 43 -6.61 -1.98 16.38
N LEU A 44 -5.78 -2.71 15.65
CA LEU A 44 -6.11 -4.04 15.14
C LEU A 44 -6.28 -5.07 16.27
N ALA A 45 -5.43 -5.00 17.32
CA ALA A 45 -5.56 -5.84 18.51
C ALA A 45 -6.88 -5.57 19.25
N LEU A 46 -7.31 -4.31 19.35
CA LEU A 46 -8.60 -3.97 19.95
C LEU A 46 -9.80 -4.53 19.16
N ILE A 47 -9.68 -4.66 17.83
CA ILE A 47 -10.73 -5.24 16.98
C ILE A 47 -10.77 -6.77 17.08
N LEU A 48 -9.65 -7.43 17.37
CA LEU A 48 -9.59 -8.91 17.37
C LEU A 48 -9.70 -9.52 18.78
N LEU A 49 -9.21 -8.83 19.81
CA LEU A 49 -9.14 -9.37 21.17
C LEU A 49 -10.32 -8.86 22.00
N HIS A 50 -11.35 -9.69 22.14
CA HIS A 50 -12.55 -9.37 22.90
C HIS A 50 -12.82 -10.34 24.05
N THR A 51 -13.19 -9.81 25.21
CA THR A 51 -13.60 -10.62 26.38
C THR A 51 -15.05 -11.10 26.29
N LYS A 52 -15.87 -10.44 25.47
CA LYS A 52 -17.27 -10.81 25.18
C LYS A 52 -17.52 -10.70 23.68
N GLN A 53 -18.30 -11.63 23.13
CA GLN A 53 -18.70 -11.57 21.73
C GLN A 53 -19.45 -10.25 21.46
N PRO A 54 -19.02 -9.48 20.46
CA PRO A 54 -19.70 -8.23 20.10
C PRO A 54 -21.08 -8.54 19.48
N PRO A 55 -22.03 -7.60 19.56
CA PRO A 55 -23.30 -7.73 18.86
C PRO A 55 -23.09 -7.70 17.34
N GLU A 56 -24.12 -8.07 16.56
CA GLU A 56 -24.15 -7.78 15.13
C GLU A 56 -24.43 -6.28 14.91
N PRO A 57 -23.74 -5.59 13.99
CA PRO A 57 -22.93 -6.10 12.86
C PRO A 57 -21.43 -6.31 13.13
N GLU A 58 -20.91 -5.92 14.30
CA GLU A 58 -19.48 -5.97 14.59
C GLU A 58 -18.92 -7.40 14.61
N LEU A 59 -19.76 -8.37 14.99
CA LEU A 59 -19.42 -9.79 14.92
C LEU A 59 -19.03 -10.25 13.51
N LEU A 60 -19.81 -9.85 12.50
CA LEU A 60 -19.57 -10.20 11.10
C LEU A 60 -18.24 -9.60 10.62
N LEU A 61 -17.95 -8.36 11.02
CA LEU A 61 -16.68 -7.70 10.70
C LEU A 61 -15.48 -8.44 11.32
N MET A 62 -15.62 -8.89 12.57
CA MET A 62 -14.59 -9.66 13.26
C MET A 62 -14.36 -11.03 12.60
N GLU A 63 -15.42 -11.78 12.33
CA GLU A 63 -15.34 -13.08 11.65
C GLU A 63 -14.69 -12.95 10.26
N THR A 64 -15.14 -11.97 9.48
CA THR A 64 -14.56 -11.70 8.16
C THR A 64 -13.07 -11.32 8.26
N ALA A 65 -12.69 -10.52 9.26
CA ALA A 65 -11.30 -10.14 9.49
C ALA A 65 -10.43 -11.34 9.94
N MET A 66 -10.97 -12.24 10.75
CA MET A 66 -10.29 -13.45 11.19
C MET A 66 -10.10 -14.45 10.04
N ASP A 67 -11.11 -14.62 9.19
CA ASP A 67 -11.01 -15.43 7.98
C ASP A 67 -10.01 -14.82 6.99
N ALA A 68 -10.04 -13.50 6.81
CA ALA A 68 -9.16 -12.83 5.86
C ALA A 68 -7.69 -12.68 6.33
N GLY A 69 -7.47 -12.65 7.65
CA GLY A 69 -6.16 -12.39 8.26
C GLY A 69 -5.03 -13.30 7.75
N PRO A 70 -5.19 -14.64 7.74
CA PRO A 70 -4.15 -15.58 7.31
C PRO A 70 -3.67 -15.36 5.87
N TRP A 71 -4.57 -15.12 4.93
CA TRP A 71 -4.19 -14.91 3.53
C TRP A 71 -3.59 -13.50 3.32
N LEU A 72 -4.12 -12.47 4.00
CA LEU A 72 -3.55 -11.12 3.95
C LEU A 72 -2.15 -11.05 4.54
N ALA A 73 -1.92 -11.67 5.71
CA ALA A 73 -0.61 -11.72 6.34
C ALA A 73 0.41 -12.43 5.44
N SER A 74 0.02 -13.56 4.86
CA SER A 74 0.85 -14.31 3.91
C SER A 74 1.16 -13.49 2.67
N ALA A 75 0.20 -12.73 2.14
CA ALA A 75 0.40 -11.87 0.98
C ALA A 75 1.37 -10.72 1.28
N VAL A 76 1.22 -10.02 2.41
CA VAL A 76 2.11 -8.91 2.81
C VAL A 76 3.54 -9.41 3.02
N LEU A 77 3.72 -10.53 3.73
CA LEU A 77 5.03 -11.17 3.91
C LEU A 77 5.63 -11.60 2.57
N GLY A 78 4.83 -12.22 1.70
CA GLY A 78 5.28 -12.63 0.37
C GLY A 78 5.74 -11.47 -0.49
N ILE A 79 4.93 -10.40 -0.58
CA ILE A 79 5.25 -9.20 -1.38
C ILE A 79 6.50 -8.50 -0.84
N THR A 80 6.61 -8.32 0.48
CA THR A 80 7.80 -7.66 1.08
C THR A 80 9.07 -8.46 0.81
N LEU A 81 9.02 -9.79 0.89
CA LEU A 81 10.14 -10.66 0.54
C LEU A 81 10.48 -10.60 -0.96
N VAL A 82 9.49 -10.66 -1.85
CA VAL A 82 9.71 -10.53 -3.31
C VAL A 82 10.35 -9.19 -3.65
N LEU A 83 9.85 -8.08 -3.09
CA LEU A 83 10.40 -6.74 -3.30
C LEU A 83 11.82 -6.62 -2.74
N SER A 84 12.11 -7.22 -1.58
CA SER A 84 13.45 -7.21 -0.99
C SER A 84 14.48 -8.03 -1.79
N GLY A 85 14.02 -9.05 -2.53
CA GLY A 85 14.85 -9.90 -3.38
C GLY A 85 15.00 -9.39 -4.81
N ALA A 86 14.14 -8.46 -5.23
CA ALA A 86 14.10 -7.94 -6.59
C ALA A 86 15.32 -7.04 -6.93
N PRO A 87 15.82 -7.08 -8.18
CA PRO A 87 17.00 -6.31 -8.62
C PRO A 87 16.73 -4.82 -8.87
N THR A 88 15.78 -4.19 -8.18
CA THR A 88 15.38 -2.81 -8.51
C THR A 88 16.47 -1.79 -8.14
N TYR A 89 17.21 -2.04 -7.04
CA TYR A 89 18.27 -1.14 -6.55
C TYR A 89 19.50 -1.88 -5.94
N SER A 90 19.54 -3.22 -6.01
CA SER A 90 20.60 -4.05 -5.38
C SER A 90 20.83 -5.34 -6.17
N ASN A 91 21.95 -6.03 -5.90
CA ASN A 91 22.20 -7.39 -6.37
C ASN A 91 21.01 -8.32 -6.05
N ARG A 92 20.66 -9.18 -7.01
CA ARG A 92 19.58 -10.17 -6.89
C ARG A 92 19.85 -11.08 -5.70
N LYS A 93 18.87 -11.21 -4.79
CA LYS A 93 18.90 -12.19 -3.71
C LYS A 93 17.88 -13.29 -4.04
N PRO A 94 18.30 -14.43 -4.60
CA PRO A 94 17.37 -15.45 -5.11
C PRO A 94 16.57 -16.13 -4.01
N LEU A 95 17.13 -16.26 -2.80
CA LEU A 95 16.50 -16.94 -1.68
C LEU A 95 15.28 -16.18 -1.13
N PRO A 96 15.37 -14.87 -0.78
CA PRO A 96 14.19 -14.07 -0.44
C PRO A 96 13.11 -14.06 -1.53
N LEU A 97 13.53 -14.07 -2.80
CA LEU A 97 12.62 -14.05 -3.93
C LEU A 97 11.82 -15.36 -4.03
N PHE A 98 12.49 -16.51 -3.92
CA PHE A 98 11.82 -17.82 -3.91
C PHE A 98 10.85 -17.95 -2.72
N VAL A 99 11.32 -17.63 -1.51
CA VAL A 99 10.49 -17.70 -0.30
C VAL A 99 9.29 -16.75 -0.41
N GLY A 100 9.49 -15.53 -0.92
CA GLY A 100 8.43 -14.57 -1.13
C GLY A 100 7.33 -15.10 -2.05
N TRP A 101 7.70 -15.75 -3.16
CA TRP A 101 6.74 -16.40 -4.05
C TRP A 101 5.97 -17.55 -3.40
N VAL A 102 6.63 -18.37 -2.57
CA VAL A 102 5.95 -19.43 -1.80
C VAL A 102 4.87 -18.84 -0.89
N PHE A 103 5.16 -17.72 -0.21
CA PHE A 103 4.18 -17.01 0.61
C PHE A 103 3.03 -16.41 -0.22
N VAL A 104 3.31 -15.86 -1.40
CA VAL A 104 2.27 -15.38 -2.32
C VAL A 104 1.36 -16.53 -2.75
N PHE A 105 1.90 -17.67 -3.20
CA PHE A 105 1.07 -18.81 -3.57
C PHE A 105 0.27 -19.38 -2.38
N SER A 106 0.86 -19.39 -1.18
CA SER A 106 0.17 -19.79 0.04
C SER A 106 -0.99 -18.85 0.37
N ALA A 107 -0.81 -17.54 0.17
CA ALA A 107 -1.88 -16.55 0.32
C ALA A 107 -3.04 -16.82 -0.64
N TRP A 108 -2.75 -17.10 -1.90
CA TRP A 108 -3.77 -17.47 -2.89
C TRP A 108 -4.50 -18.74 -2.50
N TYR A 109 -3.79 -19.77 -2.05
CA TYR A 109 -4.39 -21.02 -1.58
C TYR A 109 -5.34 -20.78 -0.40
N LEU A 110 -4.90 -20.04 0.61
CA LEU A 110 -5.72 -19.70 1.78
C LEU A 110 -6.95 -18.88 1.41
N MET A 111 -6.80 -17.90 0.52
CA MET A 111 -7.91 -17.10 0.00
C MET A 111 -8.94 -18.00 -0.70
N LEU A 112 -8.50 -18.86 -1.62
CA LEU A 112 -9.39 -19.76 -2.36
C LEU A 112 -10.08 -20.80 -1.46
N ALA A 113 -9.46 -21.19 -0.34
CA ALA A 113 -10.05 -22.13 0.61
C ALA A 113 -11.27 -21.56 1.36
N ILE A 114 -11.37 -20.22 1.47
CA ILE A 114 -12.47 -19.53 2.15
C ILE A 114 -13.62 -19.20 1.19
N ILE A 115 -13.35 -19.10 -0.10
CA ILE A 115 -14.39 -18.78 -1.08
C ILE A 115 -15.39 -19.95 -1.15
N PRO A 116 -16.71 -19.69 -1.06
CA PRO A 116 -17.72 -20.73 -1.24
C PRO A 116 -17.52 -21.44 -2.58
N LYS A 117 -18.01 -22.69 -2.70
CA LYS A 117 -17.91 -23.46 -3.94
C LYS A 117 -18.47 -22.63 -5.10
N LEU A 118 -17.59 -22.07 -5.92
CA LEU A 118 -17.99 -21.24 -7.04
C LEU A 118 -18.73 -22.08 -8.07
N SER A 119 -19.84 -21.57 -8.54
CA SER A 119 -20.49 -22.07 -9.74
C SER A 119 -19.65 -21.73 -10.99
N MET A 120 -19.80 -22.50 -12.06
CA MET A 120 -19.12 -22.20 -13.34
C MET A 120 -19.46 -20.81 -13.88
N VAL A 121 -20.66 -20.30 -13.61
CA VAL A 121 -21.10 -18.97 -14.03
C VAL A 121 -20.31 -17.87 -13.30
N GLU A 122 -20.10 -18.02 -11.99
CA GLU A 122 -19.31 -17.07 -11.20
C GLU A 122 -17.84 -17.08 -11.63
N ILE A 123 -17.25 -18.26 -11.88
CA ILE A 123 -15.88 -18.36 -12.39
C ILE A 123 -15.75 -17.61 -13.73
N LEU A 124 -16.69 -17.83 -14.65
CA LEU A 124 -16.68 -17.18 -15.96
C LEU A 124 -16.83 -15.66 -15.83
N SER A 125 -17.69 -15.21 -14.90
CA SER A 125 -17.87 -13.79 -14.59
C SER A 125 -16.57 -13.17 -14.07
N TRP A 126 -15.90 -13.83 -13.12
CA TRP A 126 -14.64 -13.33 -12.55
C TRP A 126 -13.52 -13.26 -13.59
N VAL A 127 -13.38 -14.29 -14.43
CA VAL A 127 -12.40 -14.30 -15.53
C VAL A 127 -12.70 -13.17 -16.53
N SER A 128 -13.97 -12.97 -16.88
CA SER A 128 -14.41 -11.86 -17.73
C SER A 128 -14.07 -10.50 -17.12
N SER A 129 -14.30 -10.31 -15.82
CA SER A 129 -13.93 -9.08 -15.12
C SER A 129 -12.42 -8.82 -15.12
N ILE A 130 -11.61 -9.85 -14.90
CA ILE A 130 -10.14 -9.74 -14.95
C ILE A 130 -9.69 -9.36 -16.37
N LEU A 131 -10.22 -10.03 -17.39
CA LEU A 131 -9.93 -9.70 -18.79
C LEU A 131 -10.35 -8.27 -19.13
N GLY A 132 -11.53 -7.84 -18.67
CA GLY A 132 -12.01 -6.47 -18.84
C GLY A 132 -11.10 -5.44 -18.18
N ALA A 133 -10.61 -5.71 -16.96
CA ALA A 133 -9.67 -4.84 -16.26
C ALA A 133 -8.32 -4.75 -16.99
N VAL A 134 -7.77 -5.87 -17.44
CA VAL A 134 -6.52 -5.91 -18.24
C VAL A 134 -6.70 -5.16 -19.56
N LEU A 135 -7.83 -5.33 -20.23
CA LEU A 135 -8.16 -4.60 -21.45
C LEU A 135 -8.22 -3.10 -21.19
N ALA A 136 -8.91 -2.67 -20.13
CA ALA A 136 -9.01 -1.25 -19.77
C ALA A 136 -7.64 -0.62 -19.49
N ILE A 137 -6.78 -1.30 -18.71
CA ILE A 137 -5.40 -0.85 -18.45
C ILE A 137 -4.60 -0.76 -19.76
N THR A 138 -4.76 -1.74 -20.64
CA THR A 138 -4.07 -1.76 -21.94
C THR A 138 -4.52 -0.58 -22.83
N VAL A 139 -5.83 -0.33 -22.93
CA VAL A 139 -6.39 0.79 -23.69
C VAL A 139 -5.93 2.13 -23.10
N PHE A 140 -5.90 2.25 -21.78
CA PHE A 140 -5.37 3.43 -21.11
C PHE A 140 -3.89 3.66 -21.43
N ALA A 141 -3.06 2.62 -21.29
CA ALA A 141 -1.63 2.70 -21.59
C ALA A 141 -1.38 3.05 -23.08
N LEU A 142 -2.17 2.48 -24.00
CA LEU A 142 -2.11 2.82 -25.42
C LEU A 142 -2.53 4.27 -25.67
N SER A 143 -3.56 4.75 -24.99
CA SER A 143 -4.02 6.15 -25.08
C SER A 143 -2.94 7.12 -24.59
N VAL A 144 -2.33 6.85 -23.43
CA VAL A 144 -1.20 7.64 -22.92
C VAL A 144 -0.06 7.66 -23.93
N ARG A 145 0.35 6.49 -24.42
CA ARG A 145 1.43 6.38 -25.42
C ARG A 145 1.10 7.08 -26.73
N PHE A 146 -0.16 7.05 -27.15
CA PHE A 146 -0.61 7.73 -28.36
C PHE A 146 -0.56 9.25 -28.19
N THR A 147 -1.01 9.77 -27.04
CA THR A 147 -0.93 11.18 -26.69
C THR A 147 0.52 11.63 -26.60
N GLU A 148 1.38 10.92 -25.87
CA GLU A 148 2.81 11.24 -25.77
C GLU A 148 3.50 11.30 -27.14
N ARG A 149 3.17 10.37 -28.05
CA ARG A 149 3.72 10.38 -29.42
C ARG A 149 3.27 11.59 -30.26
N ARG A 150 2.16 12.22 -29.91
CA ARG A 150 1.60 13.36 -30.65
C ARG A 150 1.80 14.70 -29.97
N THR A 151 2.15 14.71 -28.68
CA THR A 151 2.57 15.92 -27.99
C THR A 151 3.90 16.37 -28.59
N PRO A 152 3.98 17.60 -29.14
CA PRO A 152 5.25 18.17 -29.58
C PRO A 152 6.24 18.16 -28.42
N THR A 153 7.48 17.76 -28.69
CA THR A 153 8.54 17.87 -27.69
C THR A 153 8.65 19.34 -27.28
N GLU A 154 8.48 19.62 -25.99
CA GLU A 154 8.67 20.97 -25.46
C GLU A 154 10.06 21.45 -25.90
N PRO A 155 10.18 22.63 -26.52
CA PRO A 155 11.49 23.13 -26.94
C PRO A 155 12.44 23.09 -25.74
N GLU A 156 13.70 22.68 -25.97
CA GLU A 156 14.72 22.74 -24.94
C GLU A 156 14.66 24.13 -24.29
N THR A 157 14.47 24.15 -22.97
CA THR A 157 14.46 25.39 -22.21
C THR A 157 15.75 26.15 -22.51
N GLU A 158 15.61 27.42 -22.85
CA GLU A 158 16.78 28.26 -23.11
C GLU A 158 17.76 28.16 -21.94
N PRO A 159 19.06 28.05 -22.21
CA PRO A 159 20.05 27.97 -21.15
C PRO A 159 19.93 29.21 -20.27
N LEU A 160 20.13 29.01 -18.96
CA LEU A 160 20.12 30.08 -17.96
C LEU A 160 20.89 31.29 -18.46
N SER A 161 20.22 32.45 -18.48
CA SER A 161 20.88 33.70 -18.80
C SER A 161 22.00 33.98 -17.80
N GLU A 162 23.01 34.77 -18.19
CA GLU A 162 24.10 35.12 -17.26
C GLU A 162 23.58 35.73 -15.95
N LYS A 163 22.49 36.51 -16.02
CA LYS A 163 21.85 37.12 -14.84
C LYS A 163 21.26 36.05 -13.92
N GLU A 164 20.51 35.10 -14.46
CA GLU A 164 19.92 34.02 -13.68
C GLU A 164 20.98 33.09 -13.12
N ARG A 165 22.03 32.78 -13.90
CA ARG A 165 23.15 31.96 -13.43
C ARG A 165 23.87 32.63 -12.25
N LYS A 166 24.07 33.94 -12.31
CA LYS A 166 24.71 34.72 -11.23
C LYS A 166 23.81 34.84 -9.99
N TYR A 167 22.49 34.97 -10.19
CA TYR A 167 21.51 35.00 -9.12
C TYR A 167 21.34 33.64 -8.43
N ILE A 168 21.15 32.56 -9.20
CA ILE A 168 21.05 31.20 -8.65
C ILE A 168 22.36 30.80 -7.99
N GLY A 169 23.51 31.17 -8.58
CA GLY A 169 24.83 30.95 -7.98
C GLY A 169 24.99 31.66 -6.63
N SER A 170 24.50 32.90 -6.49
CA SER A 170 24.57 33.62 -5.21
C SER A 170 23.62 33.02 -4.16
N VAL A 171 22.43 32.56 -4.57
CA VAL A 171 21.46 31.89 -3.68
C VAL A 171 21.98 30.54 -3.20
N LEU A 172 22.55 29.72 -4.10
CA LEU A 172 23.14 28.43 -3.76
C LEU A 172 24.32 28.59 -2.82
N ARG A 173 25.23 29.51 -3.13
CA ARG A 173 26.40 29.78 -2.31
C ARG A 173 26.01 30.26 -0.91
N ARG A 174 25.01 31.12 -0.80
CA ARG A 174 24.47 31.59 0.50
C ARG A 174 23.87 30.46 1.34
N HIS A 175 23.19 29.49 0.71
CA HIS A 175 22.60 28.35 1.43
C HIS A 175 23.63 27.27 1.78
N LEU A 176 24.64 27.06 0.93
CA LEU A 176 25.72 26.09 1.19
C LEU A 176 26.70 26.60 2.26
N GLU A 177 27.09 27.88 2.21
CA GLU A 177 27.92 28.50 3.26
C GLU A 177 27.18 28.50 4.61
N ALA A 178 25.86 28.73 4.61
CA ALA A 178 25.04 28.66 5.83
C ALA A 178 24.84 27.23 6.38
N SER A 179 25.08 26.18 5.58
CA SER A 179 25.01 24.78 6.03
C SER A 179 26.35 24.22 6.53
N ASP A 180 27.48 24.86 6.21
CA ASP A 180 28.81 24.45 6.68
C ASP A 180 29.17 25.03 8.07
N GLU A 181 28.43 26.04 8.56
CA GLU A 181 28.61 26.66 9.88
C GLU A 181 27.72 26.06 11.01
N SER A 182 26.99 24.95 10.73
CA SER A 182 26.17 24.21 11.71
C SER A 182 26.65 22.77 11.91
#